data_AF-A0AAN1JFQ8-F1
#
_entry.id   AF-A0AAN1JFQ8-F1
#
_cell.length_a   1.000
_cell.length_b   1.000
_cell.length_c   1.000
_cell.angle_alpha   90.00
_cell.angle_beta   90.00
_cell.angle_gamma   90.00
#
_symmetry.space_group_name_H-M   'P 1'
#
loop_
_entity.id
_entity.type
_entity.pdbx_description
1 polymer ?
#
loop_
_entity_poly.entity_id
_entity_poly.type
_entity_poly.pdbx_seq_one_letter_code
_entity_poly.pdbx_strand_id
1 'polypeptide(L)'
;MSKAAGRSVTIAPEKQQAHRSKGQRYFNSLVKQIENRRGRIAQWETFTPVFQKKYVDVLIPLRRTSWDAQVKLIHRLDAVHGDKGLNAIDRRMVSELIADLLQPLLSLHNDDTLQSIYDRHAQTRDDGQAEIDLDGMKAAIEDMLGVEFEDDVISPQEFLKRASEKFAKLRTEAAEKAQAREERRAKRKKTPKQLEAEARKEAAKAEISQSLRDVYRKLASALHPDREHDPEERARKTALMQRVNEAYAKRKLLQLLELQLELEHIDQKTIDGISEEKLAHYNQVLREQLGELDRELSDIEQKFRGAFGFPRGHCISPEFAMEDLDDEIAQRVHMVHEIEHDLPVFDDIKKTKAWLKALKRDRPF
;
A
#
# COMPACT_ATOMS: atom_id res chain seq x y z
N MET A 1 -7.48 -26.99 9.87
CA MET A 1 -6.59 -28.01 9.27
C MET A 1 -5.17 -27.73 9.77
N SER A 2 -4.52 -28.78 10.25
CA SER A 2 -3.33 -28.85 11.13
C SER A 2 -2.34 -27.67 11.10
N LYS A 3 -2.22 -26.97 12.25
CA LYS A 3 -1.07 -26.12 12.62
C LYS A 3 0.13 -27.07 12.79
N ALA A 4 0.90 -27.30 11.73
CA ALA A 4 2.25 -27.81 11.90
C ALA A 4 3.03 -26.68 12.58
N ALA A 5 3.13 -26.76 13.91
CA ALA A 5 4.04 -25.92 14.68
C ALA A 5 5.46 -26.31 14.26
N GLY A 6 5.95 -25.67 13.19
CA GLY A 6 7.32 -25.83 12.73
C GLY A 6 8.25 -25.51 13.89
N ARG A 7 9.04 -26.50 14.31
CA ARG A 7 10.09 -26.30 15.32
C ARG A 7 11.07 -25.29 14.74
N SER A 8 11.12 -24.09 15.31
CA SER A 8 12.00 -23.02 14.85
C SER A 8 13.47 -23.47 14.94
N VAL A 9 14.14 -23.58 13.80
CA VAL A 9 15.55 -24.00 13.72
C VAL A 9 16.43 -22.97 14.40
N THR A 10 16.95 -23.31 15.57
CA THR A 10 17.86 -22.43 16.33
C THR A 10 19.14 -23.18 16.65
N ILE A 11 20.28 -22.58 16.34
CA ILE A 11 21.60 -23.09 16.70
C ILE A 11 21.85 -22.74 18.17
N ALA A 12 21.94 -23.79 19.01
CA ALA A 12 21.85 -23.80 20.48
C ALA A 12 20.54 -23.22 21.08
N PRO A 13 19.99 -23.77 22.18
CA PRO A 13 18.89 -23.15 22.94
C PRO A 13 19.36 -21.91 23.74
N GLU A 14 18.43 -21.05 24.17
CA GLU A 14 18.72 -19.77 24.87
C GLU A 14 19.63 -19.90 26.11
N LYS A 15 19.67 -21.06 26.75
CA LYS A 15 20.48 -21.32 27.96
C LYS A 15 22.00 -21.38 27.71
N GLN A 16 22.47 -21.36 26.45
CA GLN A 16 23.90 -21.40 26.09
C GLN A 16 24.37 -20.16 25.31
N GLN A 17 23.79 -18.98 25.59
CA GLN A 17 24.14 -17.72 24.93
C GLN A 17 25.62 -17.30 25.06
N ALA A 18 26.30 -17.71 26.13
CA ALA A 18 27.67 -17.27 26.46
C ALA A 18 28.77 -17.75 25.48
N HIS A 19 28.55 -18.82 24.71
CA HIS A 19 29.57 -19.42 23.84
C HIS A 19 29.27 -19.37 22.33
N ARG A 20 28.31 -18.55 21.89
CA ARG A 20 27.95 -18.48 20.46
C ARG A 20 28.94 -17.68 19.63
N SER A 21 29.37 -18.25 18.49
CA SER A 21 30.15 -17.54 17.48
C SER A 21 29.33 -16.40 16.85
N LYS A 22 30.01 -15.42 16.21
CA LYS A 22 29.33 -14.31 15.52
C LYS A 22 28.42 -14.84 14.40
N GLY A 23 28.88 -15.87 13.66
CA GLY A 23 28.11 -16.51 12.60
C GLY A 23 26.81 -17.17 13.08
N GLN A 24 26.84 -17.83 14.25
CA GLN A 24 25.65 -18.47 14.83
C GLN A 24 24.60 -17.46 15.31
N ARG A 25 25.04 -16.35 15.93
CA ARG A 25 24.12 -15.27 16.34
C ARG A 25 23.43 -14.65 15.12
N TYR A 26 24.17 -14.47 14.03
CA TYR A 26 23.64 -13.92 12.80
C TYR A 26 22.67 -14.88 12.09
N PHE A 27 22.96 -16.18 12.10
CA PHE A 27 22.03 -17.20 11.60
C PHE A 27 20.70 -17.16 12.36
N ASN A 28 20.76 -17.21 13.69
CA ASN A 28 19.56 -17.21 14.52
C ASN A 28 18.73 -15.92 14.37
N SER A 29 19.38 -14.76 14.15
CA SER A 29 18.65 -13.53 13.88
C SER A 29 17.96 -13.54 12.53
N LEU A 30 18.59 -14.09 11.50
CA LEU A 30 17.97 -14.26 10.17
C LEU A 30 16.78 -15.23 10.21
N VAL A 31 16.90 -16.35 10.93
CA VAL A 31 15.78 -17.27 11.11
C VAL A 31 14.61 -16.57 11.80
N LYS A 32 14.87 -15.83 12.88
CA LYS A 32 13.82 -15.06 13.57
C LYS A 32 13.16 -14.03 12.65
N GLN A 33 13.93 -13.36 11.80
CA GLN A 33 13.39 -12.41 10.82
C GLN A 33 12.54 -13.10 9.76
N ILE A 34 12.97 -14.25 9.23
CA ILE A 34 12.22 -15.04 8.26
C ILE A 34 10.88 -15.50 8.85
N GLU A 35 10.88 -16.05 10.07
CA GLU A 35 9.66 -16.48 10.76
C GLU A 35 8.70 -15.30 11.00
N ASN A 36 9.23 -14.14 11.41
CA ASN A 36 8.42 -12.94 11.54
C ASN A 36 7.80 -12.51 10.20
N ARG A 37 8.53 -12.61 9.08
CA ARG A 37 8.01 -12.26 7.75
C ARG A 37 6.95 -13.25 7.26
N ARG A 38 7.18 -14.56 7.43
CA ARG A 38 6.19 -15.60 7.17
C ARG A 38 4.92 -15.38 7.97
N GLY A 39 5.06 -15.05 9.26
CA GLY A 39 3.94 -14.71 10.14
C GLY A 39 3.13 -13.51 9.63
N ARG A 40 3.80 -12.44 9.18
CA ARG A 40 3.13 -11.27 8.58
C ARG A 40 2.42 -11.61 7.27
N ILE A 41 3.02 -12.41 6.39
CA ILE A 41 2.38 -12.87 5.16
C ILE A 41 1.11 -13.66 5.49
N ALA A 42 1.18 -14.64 6.39
CA ALA A 42 0.02 -15.42 6.82
C ALA A 42 -1.07 -14.55 7.48
N GLN A 43 -0.67 -13.52 8.23
CA GLN A 43 -1.61 -12.55 8.80
C GLN A 43 -2.36 -11.81 7.68
N TRP A 44 -1.67 -11.35 6.64
CA TRP A 44 -2.31 -10.70 5.49
C TRP A 44 -3.21 -11.64 4.69
N GLU A 45 -2.79 -12.90 4.47
CA GLU A 45 -3.58 -13.91 3.76
C GLU A 45 -4.89 -14.23 4.49
N THR A 46 -4.87 -14.26 5.82
CA THR A 46 -6.06 -14.52 6.63
C THR A 46 -6.93 -13.28 6.83
N PHE A 47 -6.32 -12.11 6.91
CA PHE A 47 -7.00 -10.82 7.07
C PHE A 47 -7.74 -10.37 5.80
N THR A 48 -7.10 -10.48 4.64
CA THR A 48 -7.63 -9.90 3.38
C THR A 48 -9.05 -10.37 3.04
N PRO A 49 -9.41 -11.67 3.15
CA PRO A 49 -10.77 -12.11 2.88
C PRO A 49 -11.81 -11.56 3.87
N VAL A 50 -11.43 -11.40 5.15
CA VAL A 50 -12.31 -10.84 6.18
C VAL A 50 -12.58 -9.36 5.90
N PHE A 51 -11.51 -8.62 5.60
CA PHE A 51 -11.60 -7.21 5.22
C PHE A 51 -12.45 -7.03 3.95
N GLN A 52 -12.14 -7.80 2.90
CA GLN A 52 -12.85 -7.75 1.63
C GLN A 52 -14.35 -8.01 1.81
N LYS A 53 -14.70 -9.01 2.62
CA LYS A 53 -16.10 -9.32 2.91
C LYS A 53 -16.81 -8.14 3.56
N LYS A 54 -16.24 -7.52 4.60
CA LYS A 54 -16.84 -6.35 5.24
C LYS A 54 -16.93 -5.15 4.29
N TYR A 55 -15.88 -4.92 3.50
CA TYR A 55 -15.86 -3.87 2.49
C TYR A 55 -17.00 -4.03 1.47
N VAL A 56 -17.17 -5.24 0.91
CA VAL A 56 -18.17 -5.51 -0.11
C VAL A 56 -19.59 -5.59 0.47
N ASP A 57 -19.77 -6.28 1.59
CA ASP A 57 -21.09 -6.56 2.15
C ASP A 57 -21.68 -5.36 2.91
N VAL A 58 -20.82 -4.50 3.49
CA VAL A 58 -21.25 -3.38 4.34
C VAL A 58 -20.96 -2.04 3.70
N LEU A 59 -19.70 -1.75 3.37
CA LEU A 59 -19.30 -0.42 2.96
C LEU A 59 -19.85 -0.05 1.57
N ILE A 60 -19.79 -0.95 0.58
CA ILE A 60 -20.29 -0.65 -0.78
C ILE A 60 -21.80 -0.31 -0.79
N PRO A 61 -22.70 -1.12 -0.18
CA PRO A 61 -24.12 -0.76 -0.07
C PRO A 61 -24.36 0.52 0.73
N LEU A 62 -23.59 0.73 1.80
CA LEU A 62 -23.71 1.94 2.62
C LEU A 62 -23.27 3.19 1.85
N ARG A 63 -22.24 3.11 1.01
CA ARG A 63 -21.84 4.20 0.10
C ARG A 63 -23.00 4.61 -0.80
N ARG A 64 -23.68 3.64 -1.41
CA ARG A 64 -24.87 3.91 -2.23
C ARG A 64 -26.00 4.54 -1.41
N THR A 65 -26.30 4.00 -0.24
CA THR A 65 -27.34 4.54 0.66
C THR A 65 -27.01 5.98 1.06
N SER A 66 -25.74 6.25 1.37
CA SER A 66 -25.26 7.58 1.73
C SER A 66 -25.34 8.58 0.58
N TRP A 67 -25.01 8.14 -0.64
CA TRP A 67 -25.21 8.91 -1.86
C TRP A 67 -26.69 9.25 -2.07
N ASP A 68 -27.56 8.24 -2.01
CA ASP A 68 -29.01 8.42 -2.22
C ASP A 68 -29.62 9.37 -1.17
N ALA A 69 -29.16 9.32 0.08
CA ALA A 69 -29.57 10.25 1.14
C ALA A 69 -29.12 11.69 0.84
N GLN A 70 -27.86 11.89 0.43
CA GLN A 70 -27.34 13.21 0.05
C GLN A 70 -28.09 13.80 -1.15
N VAL A 71 -28.34 13.00 -2.18
CA VAL A 71 -29.13 13.43 -3.35
C VAL A 71 -30.56 13.82 -2.95
N LYS A 72 -31.21 13.04 -2.08
CA LYS A 72 -32.54 13.40 -1.53
C LYS A 72 -32.49 14.74 -0.78
N LEU A 73 -31.47 14.97 0.05
CA LEU A 73 -31.30 16.24 0.76
C LEU A 73 -31.15 17.41 -0.22
N ILE A 74 -30.29 17.28 -1.23
CA ILE A 74 -30.07 18.31 -2.25
C ILE A 74 -31.36 18.67 -2.97
N HIS A 75 -32.13 17.68 -3.42
CA HIS A 75 -33.42 17.94 -4.06
C HIS A 75 -34.42 18.64 -3.14
N ARG A 76 -34.42 18.32 -1.84
CA ARG A 76 -35.28 19.00 -0.86
C ARG A 76 -34.84 20.44 -0.63
N LEU A 77 -33.54 20.69 -0.53
CA LEU A 77 -32.99 22.04 -0.42
C LEU A 77 -33.29 22.88 -1.67
N ASP A 78 -33.15 22.33 -2.88
CA ASP A 78 -33.48 23.02 -4.15
C ASP A 78 -34.98 23.35 -4.23
N ALA A 79 -35.84 22.41 -3.85
CA ALA A 79 -37.29 22.66 -3.79
C ALA A 79 -37.65 23.80 -2.82
N VAL A 80 -37.01 23.81 -1.64
CA VAL A 80 -37.24 24.83 -0.62
C VAL A 80 -36.66 26.18 -1.05
N HIS A 81 -35.52 26.22 -1.72
CA HIS A 81 -34.95 27.45 -2.30
C HIS A 81 -35.96 28.19 -3.22
N GLY A 82 -36.78 27.44 -3.96
CA GLY A 82 -37.86 27.95 -4.82
C GLY A 82 -39.11 28.46 -4.07
N ASP A 83 -39.23 28.23 -2.77
CA ASP A 83 -40.38 28.68 -1.99
C ASP A 83 -40.35 30.21 -1.78
N LYS A 84 -41.51 30.84 -1.96
CA LYS A 84 -41.72 32.28 -1.73
C LYS A 84 -41.64 32.66 -0.26
N GLY A 85 -41.76 31.69 0.65
CA GLY A 85 -41.64 31.88 2.08
C GLY A 85 -40.22 32.24 2.55
N LEU A 86 -39.17 31.99 1.76
CA LEU A 86 -37.78 32.34 2.10
C LEU A 86 -37.42 33.77 1.69
N ASN A 87 -36.72 34.47 2.60
CA ASN A 87 -36.13 35.78 2.29
C ASN A 87 -34.82 35.60 1.49
N ALA A 88 -34.29 36.69 0.95
CA ALA A 88 -33.09 36.65 0.09
C ALA A 88 -31.84 36.10 0.80
N ILE A 89 -31.66 36.38 2.09
CA ILE A 89 -30.50 35.94 2.88
C ILE A 89 -30.54 34.43 3.09
N ASP A 90 -31.70 33.93 3.54
CA ASP A 90 -31.91 32.50 3.77
C ASP A 90 -31.85 31.72 2.44
N ARG A 91 -32.35 32.30 1.34
CA ARG A 91 -32.25 31.72 -0.01
C ARG A 91 -30.79 31.59 -0.46
N ARG A 92 -29.97 32.64 -0.28
CA ARG A 92 -28.53 32.60 -0.59
C ARG A 92 -27.81 31.52 0.21
N MET A 93 -28.09 31.41 1.51
CA MET A 93 -27.49 30.35 2.34
C MET A 93 -27.84 28.95 1.86
N VAL A 94 -29.09 28.72 1.45
CA VAL A 94 -29.49 27.43 0.89
C VAL A 94 -28.73 27.14 -0.41
N SER A 95 -28.56 28.13 -1.30
CA SER A 95 -27.71 27.98 -2.50
C SER A 95 -26.26 27.62 -2.16
N GLU A 96 -25.65 28.31 -1.18
CA GLU A 96 -24.27 28.03 -0.76
C GLU A 96 -24.12 26.60 -0.22
N LEU A 97 -25.07 26.16 0.61
CA LEU A 97 -25.09 24.79 1.13
C LEU A 97 -25.27 23.75 0.03
N ILE A 98 -26.14 23.99 -0.95
CA ILE A 98 -26.33 23.09 -2.09
C ILE A 98 -25.04 22.96 -2.91
N ALA A 99 -24.37 24.09 -3.19
CA ALA A 99 -23.11 24.09 -3.93
C ALA A 99 -22.00 23.34 -3.19
N ASP A 100 -21.84 23.59 -1.89
CA ASP A 100 -20.82 22.92 -1.06
C ASP A 100 -21.09 21.41 -0.93
N LEU A 101 -22.36 20.98 -0.87
CA LEU A 101 -22.73 19.56 -0.86
C LEU A 101 -22.50 18.88 -2.21
N LEU A 102 -22.75 19.58 -3.33
CA LEU A 102 -22.62 19.04 -4.68
C LEU A 102 -21.16 18.96 -5.16
N GLN A 103 -20.29 19.85 -4.72
CA GLN A 103 -18.88 19.89 -5.14
C GLN A 103 -18.13 18.55 -4.97
N PRO A 104 -18.16 17.87 -3.80
CA PRO A 104 -17.52 16.56 -3.67
C PRO A 104 -18.24 15.47 -4.46
N LEU A 105 -19.57 15.54 -4.61
CA LEU A 105 -20.36 14.53 -5.32
C LEU A 105 -20.06 14.52 -6.83
N LEU A 106 -19.99 15.70 -7.44
CA LEU A 106 -19.68 15.88 -8.86
C LEU A 106 -18.24 15.52 -9.19
N SER A 107 -17.31 15.64 -8.23
CA SER A 107 -15.93 15.18 -8.42
C SER A 107 -15.79 13.66 -8.57
N LEU A 108 -16.79 12.91 -8.06
CA LEU A 108 -16.78 11.44 -8.01
C LEU A 108 -17.70 10.81 -9.08
N HIS A 109 -18.76 11.52 -9.49
CA HIS A 109 -19.75 11.02 -10.43
C HIS A 109 -20.18 12.12 -11.41
N ASN A 110 -20.16 11.79 -12.71
CA ASN A 110 -20.75 12.64 -13.73
C ASN A 110 -22.26 12.41 -13.76
N ASP A 111 -23.02 13.35 -13.19
CA ASP A 111 -24.48 13.38 -13.24
C ASP A 111 -24.92 14.74 -13.78
N ASP A 112 -25.40 14.75 -15.03
CA ASP A 112 -25.84 15.96 -15.73
C ASP A 112 -26.99 16.67 -14.99
N THR A 113 -27.81 15.93 -14.23
CA THR A 113 -28.92 16.52 -13.46
C THR A 113 -28.41 17.25 -12.23
N LEU A 114 -27.48 16.66 -11.49
CA LEU A 114 -26.83 17.29 -10.34
C LEU A 114 -25.93 18.45 -10.79
N GLN A 115 -25.28 18.34 -11.95
CA GLN A 115 -24.51 19.42 -12.56
C GLN A 115 -25.40 20.63 -12.86
N SER A 116 -26.59 20.42 -13.43
CA SER A 116 -27.54 21.51 -13.68
C SER A 116 -28.02 22.20 -12.41
N ILE A 117 -28.21 21.45 -11.32
CA ILE A 117 -28.52 22.03 -10.00
C ILE A 117 -27.32 22.83 -9.50
N TYR A 118 -26.11 22.28 -9.57
CA TYR A 118 -24.89 22.98 -9.16
C TYR A 118 -24.71 24.29 -9.91
N ASP A 119 -24.80 24.30 -11.24
CA ASP A 119 -24.60 25.50 -12.06
C ASP A 119 -25.59 26.62 -11.69
N ARG A 120 -26.83 26.26 -11.37
CA ARG A 120 -27.88 27.20 -10.94
C ARG A 120 -27.54 27.87 -9.61
N HIS A 121 -27.00 27.11 -8.65
CA HIS A 121 -26.66 27.63 -7.32
C HIS A 121 -25.24 28.23 -7.26
N ALA A 122 -24.33 27.80 -8.14
CA ALA A 122 -22.99 28.37 -8.29
C ALA A 122 -23.04 29.78 -8.89
N GLN A 123 -23.94 30.05 -9.85
CA GLN A 123 -24.15 31.41 -10.38
C GLN A 123 -24.59 32.40 -9.30
N THR A 124 -25.39 31.96 -8.31
CA THR A 124 -25.77 32.81 -7.17
C THR A 124 -24.63 33.07 -6.16
N ARG A 125 -23.49 32.37 -6.28
CA ARG A 125 -22.27 32.58 -5.46
C ARG A 125 -21.34 33.63 -6.08
N ASP A 126 -21.39 33.80 -7.40
CA ASP A 126 -20.41 34.56 -8.21
C ASP A 126 -20.80 36.02 -8.51
N ASP A 127 -21.93 36.50 -7.98
CA ASP A 127 -22.29 37.94 -8.00
C ASP A 127 -21.35 38.83 -7.15
N GLY A 128 -20.28 38.24 -6.59
CA GLY A 128 -19.13 38.93 -6.01
C GLY A 128 -17.83 38.44 -6.65
N GLN A 129 -17.52 38.92 -7.85
CA GLN A 129 -16.28 38.64 -8.59
C GLN A 129 -15.03 38.76 -7.69
N ALA A 130 -14.35 37.65 -7.46
CA ALA A 130 -12.96 37.65 -7.04
C ALA A 130 -12.08 37.85 -8.28
N GLU A 131 -11.39 38.99 -8.36
CA GLU A 131 -10.29 39.18 -9.30
C GLU A 131 -9.26 38.06 -9.09
N ILE A 132 -8.98 37.30 -10.15
CA ILE A 132 -7.84 36.39 -10.17
C ILE A 132 -6.59 37.28 -10.16
N ASP A 133 -5.80 37.20 -9.09
CA ASP A 133 -4.52 37.91 -8.93
C ASP A 133 -3.46 37.33 -9.87
N LEU A 134 -3.49 37.80 -11.13
CA LEU A 134 -2.58 37.41 -12.19
C LEU A 134 -1.13 37.85 -11.89
N ASP A 135 -0.98 38.96 -11.18
CA ASP A 135 0.33 39.53 -10.83
C ASP A 135 1.03 38.64 -9.78
N GLY A 136 0.30 38.16 -8.78
CA GLY A 136 0.81 37.20 -7.79
C GLY A 136 1.23 35.86 -8.41
N MET A 137 0.50 35.38 -9.43
CA MET A 137 0.83 34.14 -10.14
C MET A 137 2.07 34.30 -11.05
N LYS A 138 2.22 35.46 -11.69
CA LYS A 138 3.40 35.81 -12.51
C LYS A 138 4.68 35.82 -11.66
N ALA A 139 4.65 36.53 -10.52
CA ALA A 139 5.79 36.66 -9.62
C ALA A 139 6.29 35.31 -9.09
N ALA A 140 5.38 34.41 -8.70
CA ALA A 140 5.74 33.07 -8.19
C ALA A 140 6.42 32.19 -9.26
N ILE A 141 6.02 32.32 -10.53
CA ILE A 141 6.58 31.54 -11.64
C ILE A 141 7.94 32.11 -12.09
N GLU A 142 8.12 33.43 -12.03
CA GLU A 142 9.41 34.10 -12.28
C GLU A 142 10.46 33.70 -11.25
N ASP A 143 10.10 33.68 -9.96
CA ASP A 143 10.98 33.26 -8.86
C ASP A 143 11.37 31.78 -8.98
N MET A 144 10.42 30.91 -9.32
CA MET A 144 10.66 29.47 -9.49
C MET A 144 11.53 29.13 -10.71
N LEU A 145 11.48 29.93 -11.78
CA LEU A 145 12.21 29.70 -13.03
C LEU A 145 13.50 30.54 -13.16
N GLY A 146 13.62 31.61 -12.38
CA GLY A 146 14.72 32.57 -12.46
C GLY A 146 14.77 33.35 -13.78
N VAL A 147 13.62 33.58 -14.43
CA VAL A 147 13.53 34.28 -15.73
C VAL A 147 12.32 35.20 -15.78
N GLU A 148 12.54 36.48 -16.06
CA GLU A 148 11.50 37.51 -16.23
C GLU A 148 10.63 37.25 -17.49
N PHE A 149 9.33 37.51 -17.40
CA PHE A 149 8.40 37.53 -18.53
C PHE A 149 7.99 38.98 -18.85
N GLU A 150 8.05 39.36 -20.14
CA GLU A 150 7.60 40.68 -20.61
C GLU A 150 6.10 40.92 -20.32
N ASP A 151 5.72 42.18 -20.09
CA ASP A 151 4.39 42.61 -19.60
C ASP A 151 3.24 42.51 -20.63
N ASP A 152 3.49 42.07 -21.86
CA ASP A 152 2.49 42.06 -22.95
C ASP A 152 1.52 40.87 -22.91
N VAL A 153 1.30 40.23 -21.75
CA VAL A 153 0.39 39.07 -21.65
C VAL A 153 -1.01 39.52 -21.20
N ILE A 154 -1.93 39.62 -22.15
CA ILE A 154 -3.25 40.26 -21.96
C ILE A 154 -4.32 39.26 -21.44
N SER A 155 -4.02 37.96 -21.38
CA SER A 155 -4.99 36.93 -20.94
C SER A 155 -4.37 35.79 -20.10
N PRO A 156 -5.07 35.28 -19.06
CA PRO A 156 -4.65 34.12 -18.26
C PRO A 156 -4.30 32.88 -19.10
N GLN A 157 -5.00 32.65 -20.22
CA GLN A 157 -4.78 31.48 -21.07
C GLN A 157 -3.47 31.60 -21.89
N GLU A 158 -3.10 32.80 -22.33
CA GLU A 158 -1.84 33.03 -23.06
C GLU A 158 -0.62 32.88 -22.14
N PHE A 159 -0.74 33.35 -20.90
CA PHE A 159 0.28 33.18 -19.87
C PHE A 159 0.58 31.70 -19.59
N LEU A 160 -0.47 30.90 -19.34
CA LEU A 160 -0.35 29.47 -19.06
C LEU A 160 0.26 28.69 -20.23
N LYS A 161 -0.12 29.04 -21.47
CA LYS A 161 0.44 28.41 -22.67
C LYS A 161 1.95 28.70 -22.78
N ARG A 162 2.36 29.96 -22.62
CA ARG A 162 3.77 30.37 -22.71
C ARG A 162 4.63 29.77 -21.59
N ALA A 163 4.08 29.67 -20.37
CA ALA A 163 4.73 28.97 -19.27
C ALA A 163 4.95 27.49 -19.60
N SER A 164 3.92 26.81 -20.13
CA SER A 164 4.00 25.38 -20.50
C SER A 164 5.08 25.08 -21.55
N GLU A 165 5.23 25.95 -22.55
CA GLU A 165 6.25 25.83 -23.59
C GLU A 165 7.67 25.98 -23.03
N LYS A 166 7.85 26.89 -22.05
CA LYS A 166 9.13 27.11 -21.36
C LYS A 166 9.49 25.92 -20.46
N PHE A 167 8.51 25.36 -19.74
CA PHE A 167 8.69 24.13 -18.97
C PHE A 167 9.05 22.92 -19.85
N ALA A 168 8.43 22.81 -21.03
CA ALA A 168 8.76 21.74 -21.98
C ALA A 168 10.22 21.82 -22.44
N LYS A 169 10.71 23.03 -22.78
CA LYS A 169 12.12 23.26 -23.18
C LYS A 169 13.12 22.92 -22.07
N LEU A 170 12.86 23.31 -20.83
CA LEU A 170 13.74 22.99 -19.70
C LEU A 170 13.81 21.48 -19.44
N ARG A 171 12.68 20.77 -19.59
CA ARG A 171 12.63 19.31 -19.46
C ARG A 171 13.43 18.60 -20.56
N THR A 172 13.34 19.07 -21.80
CA THR A 172 14.11 18.48 -22.91
C THR A 172 15.61 18.68 -22.70
N GLU A 173 16.06 19.86 -22.31
CA GLU A 173 17.48 20.13 -22.04
C GLU A 173 18.04 19.31 -20.86
N ALA A 174 17.23 19.11 -19.81
CA ALA A 174 17.61 18.28 -18.67
C ALA A 174 17.71 16.80 -19.06
N ALA A 175 16.78 16.30 -19.90
CA ALA A 175 16.80 14.94 -20.41
C ALA A 175 18.02 14.67 -21.32
N GLU A 176 18.36 15.61 -22.21
CA GLU A 176 19.55 15.52 -23.07
C GLU A 176 20.84 15.51 -22.25
N LYS A 177 20.95 16.36 -21.21
CA LYS A 177 22.10 16.34 -20.28
C LYS A 177 22.18 15.04 -19.47
N ALA A 178 21.05 14.43 -19.11
CA ALA A 178 21.01 13.16 -18.41
C ALA A 178 21.45 12.00 -19.33
N GLN A 179 20.93 11.94 -20.55
CA GLN A 179 21.33 10.94 -21.56
C GLN A 179 22.82 11.04 -21.90
N ALA A 180 23.36 12.25 -22.09
CA ALA A 180 24.79 12.44 -22.33
C ALA A 180 25.67 11.96 -21.15
N ARG A 181 25.18 12.06 -19.91
CA ARG A 181 25.86 11.52 -18.72
C ARG A 181 25.78 10.00 -18.65
N GLU A 182 24.64 9.40 -19.00
CA GLU A 182 24.47 7.95 -19.05
C GLU A 182 25.30 7.31 -20.16
N GLU A 183 25.36 7.91 -21.35
CA GLU A 183 26.23 7.44 -22.43
C GLU A 183 27.71 7.49 -22.04
N ARG A 184 28.14 8.55 -21.32
CA ARG A 184 29.51 8.63 -20.77
C ARG A 184 29.79 7.57 -19.71
N ARG A 185 28.78 7.17 -18.92
CA ARG A 185 28.89 6.05 -17.96
C ARG A 185 28.92 4.69 -18.67
N ALA A 186 28.12 4.49 -19.70
CA ALA A 186 28.07 3.26 -20.48
C ALA A 186 29.35 3.03 -21.31
N LYS A 187 29.98 4.10 -21.81
CA LYS A 187 31.25 4.04 -22.55
C LYS A 187 32.49 3.83 -21.66
N ARG A 188 32.34 3.84 -20.32
CA ARG A 188 33.44 3.55 -19.38
C ARG A 188 33.64 2.03 -19.26
N LYS A 189 34.77 1.51 -19.76
CA LYS A 189 35.15 0.10 -19.59
C LYS A 189 35.19 -0.27 -18.10
N LYS A 190 34.60 -1.43 -17.75
CA LYS A 190 34.62 -1.99 -16.39
C LYS A 190 36.07 -2.07 -15.90
N THR A 191 36.34 -1.58 -14.69
CA THR A 191 37.69 -1.60 -14.13
C THR A 191 38.08 -3.03 -13.69
N PRO A 192 39.37 -3.39 -13.63
CA PRO A 192 39.82 -4.72 -13.18
C PRO A 192 39.24 -5.12 -11.81
N LYS A 193 39.09 -4.15 -10.89
CA LYS A 193 38.44 -4.34 -9.58
C LYS A 193 36.96 -4.75 -9.67
N GLN A 194 36.24 -4.31 -10.69
CA GLN A 194 34.84 -4.69 -10.90
C GLN A 194 34.74 -6.12 -11.45
N LEU A 195 35.63 -6.51 -12.37
CA LEU A 195 35.70 -7.87 -12.89
C LEU A 195 36.08 -8.89 -11.81
N GLU A 196 37.03 -8.54 -10.94
CA GLU A 196 37.43 -9.39 -9.81
C GLU A 196 36.32 -9.51 -8.76
N ALA A 197 35.55 -8.44 -8.51
CA ALA A 197 34.37 -8.49 -7.65
C ALA A 197 33.22 -9.30 -8.26
N GLU A 198 33.06 -9.28 -9.59
CA GLU A 198 32.07 -10.06 -10.33
C GLU A 198 32.44 -11.55 -10.31
N ALA A 199 33.70 -11.90 -10.56
CA ALA A 199 34.22 -13.26 -10.44
C ALA A 199 34.10 -13.82 -9.02
N ARG A 200 34.39 -13.02 -7.98
CA ARG A 200 34.16 -13.42 -6.58
C ARG A 200 32.69 -13.67 -6.28
N LYS A 201 31.78 -12.86 -6.85
CA LYS A 201 30.33 -13.07 -6.70
C LYS A 201 29.87 -14.35 -7.41
N GLU A 202 30.41 -14.65 -8.58
CA GLU A 202 30.08 -15.89 -9.31
C GLU A 202 30.63 -17.13 -8.60
N ALA A 203 31.87 -17.09 -8.11
CA ALA A 203 32.45 -18.15 -7.30
C ALA A 203 31.61 -18.40 -6.04
N ALA A 204 31.20 -17.34 -5.33
CA ALA A 204 30.32 -17.44 -4.17
C ALA A 204 28.95 -18.05 -4.53
N LYS A 205 28.36 -17.69 -5.68
CA LYS A 205 27.10 -18.30 -6.17
C LYS A 205 27.27 -19.79 -6.51
N ALA A 206 28.41 -20.17 -7.09
CA ALA A 206 28.70 -21.56 -7.41
C ALA A 206 28.84 -22.39 -6.13
N GLU A 207 29.58 -21.90 -5.12
CA GLU A 207 29.65 -22.53 -3.80
C GLU A 207 28.27 -22.62 -3.14
N ILE A 208 27.42 -21.59 -3.28
CA ILE A 208 26.05 -21.61 -2.76
C ILE A 208 25.22 -22.76 -3.33
N SER A 209 25.39 -23.05 -4.62
CA SER A 209 24.70 -24.16 -5.26
C SER A 209 25.23 -25.53 -4.83
N GLN A 210 26.51 -25.61 -4.45
CA GLN A 210 27.16 -26.87 -4.04
C GLN A 210 26.73 -27.29 -2.63
N SER A 211 26.74 -26.38 -1.67
CA SER A 211 26.27 -26.63 -0.30
C SER A 211 24.77 -26.99 -0.24
N LEU A 212 23.92 -26.31 -1.02
CA LEU A 212 22.50 -26.64 -1.15
C LEU A 212 22.32 -28.06 -1.70
N ARG A 213 23.14 -28.42 -2.71
CA ARG A 213 23.17 -29.76 -3.29
C ARG A 213 23.68 -30.80 -2.30
N ASP A 214 24.63 -30.45 -1.42
CA ASP A 214 25.12 -31.35 -0.37
C ASP A 214 24.08 -31.62 0.72
N VAL A 215 23.37 -30.58 1.19
CA VAL A 215 22.25 -30.74 2.14
C VAL A 215 21.14 -31.58 1.51
N TYR A 216 20.75 -31.27 0.27
CA TYR A 216 19.77 -32.05 -0.47
C TYR A 216 20.21 -33.51 -0.68
N ARG A 217 21.48 -33.76 -1.05
CA ARG A 217 22.00 -35.12 -1.25
C ARG A 217 21.97 -35.94 0.04
N LYS A 218 22.30 -35.32 1.19
CA LYS A 218 22.20 -35.98 2.51
C LYS A 218 20.76 -36.32 2.86
N LEU A 219 19.85 -35.37 2.68
CA LEU A 219 18.41 -35.57 2.87
C LEU A 219 17.86 -36.68 1.98
N ALA A 220 18.11 -36.61 0.67
CA ALA A 220 17.66 -37.59 -0.32
C ALA A 220 18.21 -38.99 -0.04
N SER A 221 19.45 -39.11 0.43
CA SER A 221 20.04 -40.40 0.81
C SER A 221 19.42 -40.99 2.09
N ALA A 222 19.01 -40.16 3.04
CA ALA A 222 18.37 -40.58 4.29
C ALA A 222 16.87 -40.92 4.10
N LEU A 223 16.22 -40.22 3.17
CA LEU A 223 14.79 -40.33 2.87
C LEU A 223 14.41 -41.27 1.73
N HIS A 224 15.38 -41.96 1.12
CA HIS A 224 15.13 -42.72 -0.09
C HIS A 224 14.09 -43.84 0.15
N PRO A 225 12.93 -43.82 -0.52
CA PRO A 225 11.83 -44.75 -0.25
C PRO A 225 12.15 -46.22 -0.60
N ASP A 226 13.11 -46.48 -1.49
CA ASP A 226 13.55 -47.86 -1.81
C ASP A 226 14.38 -48.53 -0.70
N ARG A 227 14.81 -47.79 0.33
CA ARG A 227 15.56 -48.35 1.47
C ARG A 227 14.68 -48.74 2.65
N GLU A 228 13.38 -48.48 2.59
CA GLU A 228 12.41 -48.84 3.64
C GLU A 228 11.58 -50.07 3.25
N HIS A 229 11.46 -51.02 4.17
CA HIS A 229 10.68 -52.26 4.00
C HIS A 229 9.28 -52.16 4.64
N ASP A 230 9.07 -51.22 5.57
CA ASP A 230 7.78 -50.99 6.21
C ASP A 230 6.90 -50.08 5.32
N PRO A 231 5.68 -50.52 4.92
CA PRO A 231 4.78 -49.72 4.09
C PRO A 231 4.35 -48.38 4.70
N GLU A 232 4.21 -48.27 6.03
CA GLU A 232 3.80 -47.00 6.67
C GLU A 232 4.96 -45.99 6.71
N GLU A 233 6.15 -46.42 7.10
CA GLU A 233 7.35 -45.58 7.08
C GLU A 233 7.76 -45.22 5.63
N ARG A 234 7.52 -46.10 4.66
CA ARG A 234 7.71 -45.78 3.24
C ARG A 234 6.77 -44.66 2.80
N ALA A 235 5.51 -44.66 3.20
CA ALA A 235 4.56 -43.59 2.89
C ALA A 235 5.00 -42.25 3.55
N ARG A 236 5.42 -42.31 4.81
CA ARG A 236 5.96 -41.16 5.55
C ARG A 236 7.20 -40.56 4.88
N LYS A 237 8.19 -41.39 4.53
CA LYS A 237 9.41 -40.96 3.83
C LYS A 237 9.11 -40.42 2.43
N THR A 238 8.14 -41.00 1.72
CA THR A 238 7.72 -40.49 0.41
C THR A 238 7.17 -39.07 0.52
N ALA A 239 6.31 -38.80 1.50
CA ALA A 239 5.77 -37.46 1.74
C ALA A 239 6.85 -36.44 2.15
N LEU A 240 7.80 -36.86 2.99
CA LEU A 240 8.94 -36.02 3.38
C LEU A 240 9.89 -35.76 2.19
N MET A 241 10.13 -36.75 1.34
CA MET A 241 10.94 -36.59 0.12
C MET A 241 10.29 -35.63 -0.87
N GLN A 242 8.97 -35.66 -1.03
CA GLN A 242 8.25 -34.66 -1.83
C GLN A 242 8.47 -33.24 -1.30
N ARG A 243 8.38 -33.04 0.03
CA ARG A 243 8.67 -31.74 0.66
C ARG A 243 10.12 -31.31 0.46
N VAL A 244 11.08 -32.23 0.54
CA VAL A 244 12.50 -31.95 0.26
C VAL A 244 12.71 -31.53 -1.19
N ASN A 245 12.06 -32.20 -2.14
CA ASN A 245 12.13 -31.86 -3.57
C ASN A 245 11.52 -30.47 -3.85
N GLU A 246 10.38 -30.15 -3.25
CA GLU A 246 9.76 -28.82 -3.37
C GLU A 246 10.64 -27.72 -2.75
N ALA A 247 11.19 -27.96 -1.57
CA ALA A 247 12.09 -27.02 -0.92
C ALA A 247 13.37 -26.80 -1.73
N TYR A 248 13.93 -27.85 -2.33
CA TYR A 248 15.10 -27.75 -3.22
C TYR A 248 14.78 -26.98 -4.50
N ALA A 249 13.65 -27.30 -5.16
CA ALA A 249 13.20 -26.60 -6.37
C ALA A 249 12.97 -25.10 -6.12
N LYS A 250 12.41 -24.74 -4.96
CA LYS A 250 12.18 -23.36 -4.53
C LYS A 250 13.39 -22.72 -3.82
N ARG A 251 14.55 -23.39 -3.78
CA ARG A 251 15.79 -22.95 -3.10
C ARG A 251 15.58 -22.55 -1.63
N LYS A 252 14.63 -23.19 -0.95
CA LYS A 252 14.25 -22.96 0.45
C LYS A 252 15.18 -23.71 1.41
N LEU A 253 16.43 -23.27 1.52
CA LEU A 253 17.43 -23.81 2.46
C LEU A 253 16.93 -23.96 3.90
N LEU A 254 16.22 -22.97 4.46
CA LEU A 254 15.70 -23.09 5.83
C LEU A 254 14.76 -24.30 5.96
N GLN A 255 13.89 -24.53 4.97
CA GLN A 255 12.99 -25.69 4.95
C GLN A 255 13.77 -27.01 4.79
N LEU A 256 14.86 -27.02 4.03
CA LEU A 256 15.72 -28.21 3.94
C LEU A 256 16.40 -28.51 5.29
N LEU A 257 16.85 -27.47 6.01
CA LEU A 257 17.43 -27.63 7.35
C LEU A 257 16.38 -28.04 8.40
N GLU A 258 15.16 -27.50 8.34
CA GLU A 258 14.00 -27.92 9.13
C GLU A 258 13.70 -29.41 8.90
N LEU A 259 13.61 -29.83 7.64
CA LEU A 259 13.37 -31.23 7.27
C LEU A 259 14.51 -32.14 7.71
N GLN A 260 15.75 -31.67 7.66
CA GLN A 260 16.89 -32.44 8.18
C GLN A 260 16.76 -32.72 9.67
N LEU A 261 16.31 -31.72 10.44
CA LEU A 261 16.02 -31.83 11.88
C LEU A 261 14.80 -32.70 12.21
N GLU A 262 13.79 -32.74 11.33
CA GLU A 262 12.63 -33.62 11.49
C GLU A 262 12.97 -35.09 11.20
N LEU A 263 13.97 -35.35 10.37
CA LEU A 263 14.41 -36.69 9.96
C LEU A 263 15.44 -37.29 10.90
N GLU A 264 16.44 -36.49 11.26
CA GLU A 264 17.49 -36.86 12.20
C GLU A 264 16.97 -36.53 13.60
N HIS A 265 16.41 -37.49 14.32
CA HIS A 265 16.26 -37.42 15.79
C HIS A 265 17.64 -37.36 16.52
N ILE A 266 18.66 -36.74 15.92
CA ILE A 266 20.07 -36.81 16.32
C ILE A 266 20.68 -35.40 16.52
N ASP A 267 21.14 -35.25 17.77
CA ASP A 267 22.09 -34.31 18.39
C ASP A 267 22.20 -32.87 17.84
N GLN A 268 21.63 -31.93 18.60
CA GLN A 268 21.86 -30.49 18.51
C GLN A 268 23.35 -30.12 18.41
N LYS A 269 24.24 -31.00 18.91
CA LYS A 269 25.71 -30.91 18.80
C LYS A 269 26.25 -30.89 17.37
N THR A 270 25.59 -31.53 16.40
CA THR A 270 26.04 -31.52 14.99
C THR A 270 25.75 -30.18 14.32
N ILE A 271 24.69 -29.48 14.76
CA ILE A 271 24.36 -28.13 14.34
C ILE A 271 25.25 -27.10 15.06
N ASP A 272 25.56 -27.34 16.34
CA ASP A 272 26.48 -26.48 17.09
C ASP A 272 27.93 -26.59 16.57
N GLY A 273 28.30 -27.70 15.92
CA GLY A 273 29.60 -27.95 15.29
C GLY A 273 29.72 -27.51 13.81
N ILE A 274 28.77 -26.75 13.26
CA ILE A 274 28.88 -26.23 11.89
C ILE A 274 30.07 -25.26 11.81
N SER A 275 30.97 -25.48 10.84
CA SER A 275 32.12 -24.60 10.61
C SER A 275 31.68 -23.18 10.26
N GLU A 276 32.50 -22.19 10.62
CA GLU A 276 32.16 -20.78 10.41
C GLU A 276 32.00 -20.42 8.91
N GLU A 277 32.71 -21.13 8.03
CA GLU A 277 32.55 -21.04 6.57
C GLU A 277 31.17 -21.51 6.10
N LYS A 278 30.67 -22.66 6.61
CA LYS A 278 29.33 -23.17 6.28
C LYS A 278 28.23 -22.26 6.84
N LEU A 279 28.43 -21.67 8.03
CA LEU A 279 27.53 -20.68 8.60
C LEU A 279 27.47 -19.40 7.76
N ALA A 280 28.63 -18.89 7.29
CA ALA A 280 28.68 -17.73 6.40
C ALA A 280 27.86 -17.99 5.12
N HIS A 281 27.99 -19.19 4.57
CA HIS A 281 27.22 -19.63 3.42
C HIS A 281 25.70 -19.70 3.70
N TYR A 282 25.27 -20.33 4.79
CA TYR A 282 23.85 -20.39 5.17
C TYR A 282 23.25 -19.01 5.41
N ASN A 283 24.01 -18.13 6.07
CA ASN A 283 23.61 -16.74 6.31
C ASN A 283 23.37 -15.97 5.01
N GLN A 284 24.10 -16.28 3.94
CA GLN A 284 23.88 -15.65 2.65
C GLN A 284 22.57 -16.11 2.01
N VAL A 285 22.26 -17.41 2.04
CA VAL A 285 21.00 -17.92 1.48
C VAL A 285 19.79 -17.45 2.30
N LEU A 286 19.90 -17.41 3.64
CA LEU A 286 18.84 -16.87 4.49
C LEU A 286 18.60 -15.37 4.24
N ARG A 287 19.65 -14.59 3.93
CA ARG A 287 19.48 -13.20 3.47
C ARG A 287 18.72 -13.09 2.16
N GLU A 288 19.04 -13.94 1.18
CA GLU A 288 18.34 -13.98 -0.10
C GLU A 288 16.84 -14.31 0.09
N GLN A 289 16.54 -15.31 0.93
CA GLN A 289 15.16 -15.67 1.29
C GLN A 289 14.44 -14.55 2.02
N LEU A 290 15.09 -13.87 2.95
CA LEU A 290 14.50 -12.73 3.63
C LEU A 290 14.13 -11.64 2.62
N GLY A 291 15.00 -11.36 1.65
CA GLY A 291 14.71 -10.42 0.57
C GLY A 291 13.63 -10.88 -0.41
N GLU A 292 13.40 -12.19 -0.58
CA GLU A 292 12.23 -12.71 -1.30
C GLU A 292 10.95 -12.49 -0.51
N LEU A 293 10.95 -12.79 0.79
CA LEU A 293 9.79 -12.59 1.66
C LEU A 293 9.45 -11.09 1.83
N ASP A 294 10.44 -10.21 1.89
CA ASP A 294 10.22 -8.76 1.91
C ASP A 294 9.55 -8.27 0.62
N ARG A 295 9.93 -8.84 -0.54
CA ARG A 295 9.28 -8.54 -1.83
C ARG A 295 7.85 -9.08 -1.88
N GLU A 296 7.65 -10.32 -1.47
CA GLU A 296 6.33 -10.94 -1.40
C GLU A 296 5.38 -10.15 -0.48
N LEU A 297 5.86 -9.75 0.70
CA LEU A 297 5.09 -8.92 1.62
C LEU A 297 4.76 -7.56 1.00
N SER A 298 5.73 -6.91 0.35
CA SER A 298 5.50 -5.64 -0.35
C SER A 298 4.46 -5.77 -1.47
N ASP A 299 4.50 -6.86 -2.24
CA ASP A 299 3.55 -7.14 -3.31
C ASP A 299 2.13 -7.35 -2.76
N ILE A 300 2.00 -8.08 -1.65
CA ILE A 300 0.71 -8.30 -0.96
C ILE A 300 0.16 -6.95 -0.46
N GLU A 301 0.97 -6.17 0.26
CA GLU A 301 0.53 -4.86 0.75
C GLU A 301 0.18 -3.90 -0.40
N GLN A 302 0.94 -3.92 -1.51
CA GLN A 302 0.64 -3.08 -2.68
C GLN A 302 -0.65 -3.49 -3.39
N LYS A 303 -0.89 -4.80 -3.54
CA LYS A 303 -2.16 -5.31 -4.09
C LYS A 303 -3.34 -4.92 -3.20
N PHE A 304 -3.19 -5.07 -1.89
CA PHE A 304 -4.21 -4.64 -0.93
C PHE A 304 -4.50 -3.14 -1.04
N ARG A 305 -3.45 -2.30 -1.08
CA ARG A 305 -3.57 -0.85 -1.32
C ARG A 305 -4.35 -0.54 -2.59
N GLY A 306 -3.95 -1.14 -3.71
CA GLY A 306 -4.56 -0.90 -5.01
C GLY A 306 -6.01 -1.36 -5.07
N ALA A 307 -6.35 -2.47 -4.40
CA ALA A 307 -7.72 -3.00 -4.39
C ALA A 307 -8.69 -2.15 -3.58
N PHE A 308 -8.24 -1.56 -2.46
CA PHE A 308 -9.12 -0.87 -1.52
C PHE A 308 -8.93 0.66 -1.45
N GLY A 309 -7.97 1.21 -2.20
CA GLY A 309 -7.80 2.66 -2.38
C GLY A 309 -6.93 3.35 -1.34
N PHE A 310 -6.06 2.62 -0.62
CA PHE A 310 -5.20 3.23 0.39
C PHE A 310 -4.03 4.03 -0.22
N PRO A 311 -3.65 5.19 0.36
CA PRO A 311 -2.57 6.03 -0.15
C PRO A 311 -1.20 5.33 -0.17
N ARG A 312 -0.34 5.75 -1.10
CA ARG A 312 1.06 5.30 -1.16
C ARG A 312 1.87 6.00 -0.06
N GLY A 313 2.73 5.25 0.63
CA GLY A 313 3.73 5.81 1.56
C GLY A 313 3.46 5.61 3.05
N HIS A 314 2.22 5.30 3.45
CA HIS A 314 1.92 4.92 4.83
C HIS A 314 2.13 3.42 5.06
N CYS A 315 2.71 3.08 6.22
CA CYS A 315 2.71 1.70 6.71
C CYS A 315 1.26 1.29 6.96
N ILE A 316 0.78 0.29 6.25
CA ILE A 316 -0.54 -0.27 6.48
C ILE A 316 -0.33 -1.55 7.27
N SER A 317 -1.02 -1.63 8.41
CA SER A 317 -1.18 -2.89 9.12
C SER A 317 -2.63 -3.37 8.95
N PRO A 318 -2.87 -4.68 9.07
CA PRO A 318 -4.23 -5.23 9.13
C PRO A 318 -5.14 -4.52 10.14
N GLU A 319 -4.61 -4.19 11.32
CA GLU A 319 -5.36 -3.52 12.38
C GLU A 319 -5.77 -2.10 11.96
N PHE A 320 -4.81 -1.32 11.45
CA PHE A 320 -5.07 0.03 10.96
C PHE A 320 -6.10 0.03 9.81
N ALA A 321 -5.96 -0.89 8.85
CA ALA A 321 -6.91 -0.97 7.74
C ALA A 321 -8.33 -1.27 8.23
N MET A 322 -8.47 -2.15 9.21
CA MET A 322 -9.78 -2.47 9.79
C MET A 322 -10.38 -1.29 10.55
N GLU A 323 -9.57 -0.56 11.32
CA GLU A 323 -9.98 0.64 12.04
C GLU A 323 -10.46 1.74 11.07
N ASP A 324 -9.69 2.01 10.02
CA ASP A 324 -10.05 2.96 8.95
C ASP A 324 -11.38 2.60 8.26
N LEU A 325 -11.60 1.29 7.99
CA LEU A 325 -12.87 0.81 7.44
C LEU A 325 -14.04 1.02 8.41
N ASP A 326 -13.82 0.77 9.70
CA ASP A 326 -14.85 0.90 10.72
C ASP A 326 -15.23 2.36 10.96
N ASP A 327 -14.24 3.26 10.92
CA ASP A 327 -14.43 4.69 10.97
C ASP A 327 -15.20 5.20 9.74
N GLU A 328 -14.85 4.77 8.52
CA GLU A 328 -15.60 5.15 7.31
C GLU A 328 -17.06 4.67 7.39
N ILE A 329 -17.29 3.44 7.86
CA ILE A 329 -18.64 2.90 8.05
C ILE A 329 -19.40 3.74 9.08
N ALA A 330 -18.81 4.03 10.24
CA ALA A 330 -19.44 4.79 11.31
C ALA A 330 -19.80 6.21 10.84
N GLN A 331 -18.88 6.90 10.17
CA GLN A 331 -19.10 8.23 9.60
C GLN A 331 -20.26 8.23 8.61
N ARG A 332 -20.32 7.23 7.71
CA ARG A 332 -21.42 7.14 6.73
C ARG A 332 -22.76 6.80 7.36
N VAL A 333 -22.80 5.91 8.34
CA VAL A 333 -24.03 5.61 9.10
C VAL A 333 -24.53 6.87 9.80
N HIS A 334 -23.63 7.59 10.47
CA HIS A 334 -23.97 8.82 11.15
C HIS A 334 -24.52 9.88 10.17
N MET A 335 -23.83 10.10 9.04
CA MET A 335 -24.27 11.03 8.01
C MET A 335 -25.65 10.67 7.44
N VAL A 336 -25.90 9.38 7.13
CA VAL A 336 -27.23 8.94 6.67
C VAL A 336 -28.29 9.25 7.73
N HIS A 337 -28.01 8.93 8.99
CA HIS A 337 -28.94 9.18 10.09
C HIS A 337 -29.25 10.66 10.28
N GLU A 338 -28.23 11.53 10.25
CA GLU A 338 -28.41 12.98 10.36
C GLU A 338 -29.25 13.53 9.20
N ILE A 339 -28.95 13.11 7.97
CA ILE A 339 -29.73 13.53 6.79
C ILE A 339 -31.19 13.06 6.93
N GLU A 340 -31.42 11.80 7.28
CA GLU A 340 -32.78 11.26 7.44
C GLU A 340 -33.55 11.94 8.58
N HIS A 341 -32.87 12.33 9.66
CA HIS A 341 -33.46 13.09 10.75
C HIS A 341 -33.86 14.52 10.33
N ASP A 342 -33.02 15.17 9.52
CA ASP A 342 -33.23 16.55 9.09
C ASP A 342 -34.21 16.69 7.92
N LEU A 343 -34.36 15.66 7.08
CA LEU A 343 -35.25 15.69 5.91
C LEU A 343 -36.67 16.24 6.21
N PRO A 344 -37.39 15.82 7.28
CA PRO A 344 -38.72 16.35 7.61
C PRO A 344 -38.75 17.82 8.05
N VAL A 345 -37.61 18.40 8.43
CA VAL A 345 -37.50 19.84 8.77
C VAL A 345 -37.75 20.71 7.54
N PHE A 346 -37.38 20.19 6.36
CA PHE A 346 -37.50 20.89 5.07
C PHE A 346 -38.91 20.82 4.47
N ASP A 347 -39.84 20.04 5.04
CA ASP A 347 -41.24 20.01 4.62
C ASP A 347 -42.07 21.19 5.21
N ASP A 348 -41.54 21.91 6.21
CA ASP A 348 -42.18 23.08 6.82
C ASP A 348 -41.25 24.30 6.79
N ILE A 349 -41.65 25.33 6.07
CA ILE A 349 -40.90 26.58 5.90
C ILE A 349 -40.55 27.27 7.23
N LYS A 350 -41.38 27.13 8.27
CA LYS A 350 -41.08 27.70 9.60
C LYS A 350 -39.96 26.92 10.29
N LYS A 351 -39.99 25.60 10.19
CA LYS A 351 -38.94 24.72 10.74
C LYS A 351 -37.63 24.91 9.99
N THR A 352 -37.68 25.03 8.66
CA THR A 352 -36.50 25.33 7.85
C THR A 352 -35.83 26.65 8.25
N LYS A 353 -36.61 27.73 8.45
CA LYS A 353 -36.06 29.01 8.92
C LYS A 353 -35.43 28.91 10.30
N ALA A 354 -36.01 28.13 11.21
CA ALA A 354 -35.44 27.88 12.53
C ALA A 354 -34.11 27.12 12.43
N TRP A 355 -34.05 26.11 11.57
CA TRP A 355 -32.84 25.34 11.28
C TRP A 355 -31.74 26.22 10.66
N LEU A 356 -32.06 27.02 9.64
CA LEU A 356 -31.10 27.98 9.05
C LEU A 356 -30.59 29.00 10.07
N LYS A 357 -31.45 29.46 10.99
CA LYS A 357 -31.04 30.36 12.07
C LYS A 357 -30.10 29.69 13.08
N ALA A 358 -30.31 28.41 13.39
CA ALA A 358 -29.40 27.64 14.23
C ALA A 358 -28.04 27.46 13.52
N LEU A 359 -28.08 27.13 12.22
CA LEU A 359 -26.88 26.96 11.40
C LEU A 359 -26.03 28.26 11.31
N LYS A 360 -26.67 29.42 11.18
CA LYS A 360 -26.01 30.75 11.24
C LYS A 360 -25.26 30.99 12.56
N ARG A 361 -25.74 30.41 13.66
CA ARG A 361 -25.15 30.59 14.98
C ARG A 361 -23.90 29.74 15.17
N ASP A 362 -23.86 28.58 14.54
CA ASP A 362 -22.77 27.60 14.67
C ASP A 362 -21.67 27.78 13.60
N ARG A 363 -22.00 28.42 12.45
CA ARG A 363 -21.02 28.92 11.47
C ARG A 363 -21.09 30.46 11.37
N PRO A 364 -20.37 31.22 12.22
CA PRO A 364 -20.15 32.63 11.96
C PRO A 364 -19.28 32.73 10.69
N PHE A 365 -19.82 33.41 9.68
CA PHE A 365 -19.14 33.70 8.41
C PHE A 365 -17.76 34.35 8.61
#